data_AF-K2MYJ8-F1
#
_entry.id   AF-K2MYJ8-F1
#
_cell.length_a   1.000
_cell.length_b   1.000
_cell.length_c   1.000
_cell.angle_alpha   90.00
_cell.angle_beta   90.00
_cell.angle_gamma   90.00
#
_symmetry.space_group_name_H-M   'P 1'
#
loop_
_entity.id
_entity.type
_entity.pdbx_description
1 polymer ?
#
loop_
_entity_poly.entity_id
_entity_poly.type
_entity_poly.pdbx_seq_one_letter_code
_entity_poly.pdbx_strand_id
1 'polypeptide(L)' 'MIVPPRRPADDPDRQTECQAALEAEFQGLAQRAIGAGWSESEVEFALLCLAMAEIRRRECNDETDEQIKRAIRQVEGR' A
#
# COMPACT_ATOMS: atom_id res chain seq x y z
N MET A 1 -7.46 -7.63 -14.43
CA MET A 1 -6.75 -6.44 -14.93
C MET A 1 -7.11 -5.26 -14.05
N ILE A 2 -6.12 -4.72 -13.35
CA ILE A 2 -6.26 -3.53 -12.53
C ILE A 2 -6.30 -2.31 -13.45
N VAL A 3 -7.29 -1.45 -13.28
CA VAL A 3 -7.45 -0.20 -14.04
C VAL A 3 -7.30 1.00 -13.10
N PRO A 4 -6.79 2.14 -13.59
CA PRO A 4 -6.72 3.34 -12.77
C PRO A 4 -8.13 3.81 -12.39
N PRO A 5 -8.31 4.39 -11.19
CA PRO A 5 -9.57 5.04 -10.84
C PRO A 5 -9.85 6.19 -11.82
N ARG A 6 -11.13 6.39 -12.13
CA ARG A 6 -11.60 7.41 -13.08
C ARG A 6 -11.81 8.75 -12.38
N ARG A 7 -12.13 8.71 -11.08
CA ARG A 7 -12.41 9.90 -10.28
C ARG A 7 -11.14 10.65 -9.84
N PRO A 8 -11.22 11.99 -9.68
CA PRO A 8 -10.11 12.81 -9.20
C PRO A 8 -9.80 12.54 -7.73
N ALA A 9 -8.59 12.87 -7.29
CA ALA A 9 -8.03 12.44 -6.01
C ALA A 9 -8.83 12.90 -4.77
N ASP A 10 -9.57 14.00 -4.88
CA ASP A 10 -10.40 14.62 -3.84
C ASP A 10 -11.83 14.06 -3.79
N ASP A 11 -12.21 13.20 -4.74
CA ASP A 11 -13.53 12.58 -4.76
C ASP A 11 -13.62 11.45 -3.71
N PRO A 12 -14.60 11.49 -2.78
CA PRO A 12 -14.74 10.49 -1.72
C PRO A 12 -15.00 9.07 -2.26
N ASP A 13 -15.59 8.94 -3.45
CA ASP A 13 -15.89 7.64 -4.05
C ASP A 13 -14.65 7.02 -4.73
N ARG A 14 -13.56 7.79 -4.92
CA ARG A 14 -12.34 7.28 -5.54
C ARG A 14 -11.74 6.12 -4.77
N GLN A 15 -11.87 6.12 -3.44
CA GLN A 15 -11.39 5.02 -2.61
C GLN A 15 -12.10 3.70 -2.96
N THR A 16 -13.41 3.75 -3.17
CA THR A 16 -14.21 2.58 -3.58
C THR A 16 -13.79 2.08 -4.97
N GLU A 17 -13.49 2.98 -5.91
CA GLU A 17 -12.97 2.57 -7.23
C GLU A 17 -11.63 1.85 -7.13
N CYS A 18 -10.71 2.36 -6.30
CA CYS A 18 -9.43 1.71 -6.07
C CYS A 18 -9.60 0.30 -5.48
N GLN A 19 -10.52 0.13 -4.52
CA GLN A 19 -10.82 -1.18 -3.93
C GLN A 19 -11.38 -2.15 -4.99
N ALA A 20 -12.38 -1.73 -5.75
CA ALA A 20 -12.99 -2.55 -6.79
C ALA A 20 -11.98 -2.95 -7.88
N ALA A 21 -11.04 -2.06 -8.23
CA ALA A 21 -10.00 -2.35 -9.20
C ALA A 21 -9.00 -3.42 -8.72
N LEU A 22 -8.80 -3.56 -7.41
CA LEU A 22 -7.87 -4.52 -6.80
C LEU A 22 -8.55 -5.83 -6.37
N GLU A 23 -9.87 -5.81 -6.14
CA GLU A 23 -10.61 -6.90 -5.50
C GLU A 23 -10.40 -8.26 -6.15
N ALA A 24 -10.50 -8.34 -7.48
CA ALA A 24 -10.35 -9.62 -8.19
C ALA A 24 -8.95 -10.25 -8.01
N GLU A 25 -7.89 -9.43 -8.08
CA GLU A 25 -6.52 -9.91 -7.90
C GLU A 25 -6.24 -10.26 -6.43
N PHE A 26 -6.81 -9.49 -5.50
CA PHE A 26 -6.74 -9.74 -4.06
C PHE A 26 -7.39 -11.08 -3.68
N GLN A 27 -8.62 -11.31 -4.16
CA GLN A 27 -9.33 -12.59 -3.99
C GLN A 27 -8.57 -13.73 -4.67
N GLY A 28 -8.02 -13.51 -5.87
CA GLY A 28 -7.23 -14.51 -6.57
C GLY A 28 -5.97 -14.93 -5.80
N LEU A 29 -5.28 -13.97 -5.15
CA LEU A 29 -4.15 -14.27 -4.27
C LEU A 29 -4.59 -15.06 -3.04
N ALA A 30 -5.67 -14.63 -2.39
CA ALA A 30 -6.21 -15.32 -1.22
C ALA A 30 -6.58 -16.78 -1.53
N GLN A 31 -7.26 -17.01 -2.65
CA GLN A 31 -7.65 -18.35 -3.08
C GLN A 31 -6.45 -19.25 -3.39
N ARG A 32 -5.36 -18.71 -3.96
CA ARG A 32 -4.13 -19.50 -4.16
C ARG A 32 -3.46 -19.88 -2.83
N ALA A 33 -3.47 -19.00 -1.84
CA ALA A 33 -2.92 -19.31 -0.52
C ALA A 33 -3.78 -20.36 0.21
N ILE A 34 -5.11 -20.24 0.16
CA ILE A 34 -6.04 -21.25 0.68
C ILE A 34 -5.81 -22.60 -0.03
N GLY A 35 -5.69 -22.59 -1.36
CA GLY A 35 -5.38 -23.79 -2.14
C GLY A 35 -4.03 -24.43 -1.82
N ALA A 36 -3.10 -23.66 -1.22
CA ALA A 36 -1.83 -24.14 -0.70
C ALA A 36 -1.92 -24.67 0.75
N GLY A 37 -3.11 -24.69 1.34
CA GLY A 37 -3.39 -25.25 2.67
C GLY A 37 -3.44 -24.23 3.81
N TRP A 38 -3.44 -22.94 3.52
CA TRP A 38 -3.57 -21.89 4.54
C TRP A 38 -5.04 -21.76 4.96
N SER A 39 -5.28 -21.43 6.22
CA SER A 39 -6.62 -21.04 6.66
C SER A 39 -6.98 -19.63 6.17
N GLU A 40 -8.28 -19.35 6.05
CA GLU A 40 -8.77 -18.02 5.67
C GLU A 40 -8.22 -16.94 6.62
N SER A 41 -8.22 -17.19 7.93
CA SER A 41 -7.70 -16.24 8.93
C SER A 41 -6.19 -15.98 8.79
N GLU A 42 -5.39 -16.98 8.44
CA GLU A 42 -3.96 -16.78 8.17
C GLU A 42 -3.74 -15.90 6.94
N VAL A 43 -4.55 -16.12 5.90
CA VAL A 43 -4.48 -15.33 4.66
C VAL A 43 -4.89 -13.88 4.92
N GLU A 44 -6.03 -13.65 5.58
CA GLU A 44 -6.51 -12.31 5.93
C GLU A 44 -5.49 -11.54 6.78
N PHE A 45 -4.97 -12.19 7.82
CA PHE A 45 -4.00 -11.58 8.71
C PHE A 45 -2.68 -11.27 8.00
N ALA A 46 -2.17 -12.19 7.18
CA ALA A 46 -0.95 -11.97 6.41
C ALA A 46 -1.10 -10.79 5.44
N LEU A 47 -2.21 -10.71 4.71
CA LEU A 47 -2.47 -9.62 3.76
C LEU A 47 -2.58 -8.27 4.47
N LEU A 48 -3.24 -8.21 5.64
CA LEU A 48 -3.30 -7.02 6.48
C LEU A 48 -1.89 -6.60 6.94
N CYS A 49 -1.10 -7.54 7.47
CA CYS A 49 0.26 -7.26 7.93
C CYS A 49 1.15 -6.73 6.81
N LEU A 50 1.06 -7.30 5.60
CA LEU A 50 1.81 -6.82 4.43
C LEU A 50 1.42 -5.39 4.05
N ALA A 51 0.13 -5.07 4.03
CA ALA A 51 -0.35 -3.71 3.75
C ALA A 51 0.17 -2.71 4.79
N MET A 52 0.10 -3.05 6.07
CA MET A 52 0.61 -2.22 7.17
C MET A 52 2.13 -2.02 7.10
N ALA A 53 2.88 -3.08 6.78
CA ALA A 53 4.33 -3.00 6.65
C ALA A 53 4.73 -2.03 5.53
N GLU A 54 4.03 -2.07 4.40
CA GLU A 54 4.31 -1.18 3.27
C GLU A 54 3.95 0.29 3.55
N ILE A 55 2.90 0.54 4.34
CA ILE A 55 2.56 1.90 4.82
C ILE A 55 3.70 2.43 5.70
N ARG A 56 4.10 1.66 6.71
CA ARG A 56 5.19 2.05 7.63
C ARG A 56 6.51 2.27 6.91
N ARG A 57 6.81 1.43 5.92
CA ARG A 57 8.02 1.57 5.09
C ARG A 57 8.02 2.89 4.32
N ARG A 58 6.89 3.30 3.74
CA ARG A 58 6.75 4.59 3.06
C ARG A 58 6.93 5.77 4.02
N GLU A 59 6.27 5.73 5.18
CA GLU A 59 6.40 6.77 6.21
C GLU A 59 7.86 6.93 6.70
N CYS A 60 8.55 5.81 6.96
CA CYS A 60 9.94 5.82 7.40
C CYS A 60 10.89 6.37 6.32
N ASN A 61 10.64 6.02 5.06
CA ASN A 61 11.38 6.56 3.93
C ASN A 61 11.15 8.08 3.79
N ASP A 62 9.89 8.53 3.88
CA ASP A 62 9.54 9.96 3.78
C ASP A 62 10.21 10.79 4.89
N GLU A 63 10.25 10.26 6.13
CA GLU A 63 10.95 10.90 7.25
C GLU A 63 12.46 10.97 7.00
N THR A 64 13.06 9.89 6.51
CA THR A 64 14.49 9.83 6.19
C THR A 64 14.85 10.82 5.09
N ASP A 65 14.04 10.92 4.04
CA ASP A 65 14.22 11.86 2.94
C ASP A 65 14.15 13.32 3.40
N GLU A 66 13.21 13.64 4.31
CA GLU A 66 13.14 14.98 4.91
C GLU A 66 14.35 15.31 5.77
N GLN A 67 14.87 14.34 6.54
CA GLN A 67 16.10 14.52 7.31
C GLN A 67 17.31 14.76 6.40
N ILE A 68 17.42 14.02 5.29
CA ILE A 68 18.47 14.21 4.28
C ILE A 68 18.36 15.61 3.65
N LYS A 69 17.16 16.03 3.21
CA LYS A 69 16.95 17.38 2.63
C LYS A 69 17.30 18.49 3.62
N ARG A 70 17.03 18.30 4.92
CA ARG A 70 17.42 19.26 5.98
C ARG A 70 18.93 19.31 6.13
N ALA A 71 19.61 18.17 6.17
CA ALA A 71 21.06 18.10 6.27
C ALA A 71 21.76 18.75 5.06
N ILE A 72 21.29 18.48 3.83
CA ILE A 72 21.84 19.09 2.59
C ILE A 72 21.73 20.61 2.66
N ARG A 73 20.56 21.17 3.01
CA ARG A 73 20.37 22.62 3.16
C ARG A 73 21.30 23.26 4.18
N GLN A 74 21.62 22.56 5.27
CA GLN A 74 22.54 23.05 6.31
C GLN A 74 24.01 23.03 5.88
N VAL A 75 24.38 22.14 4.96
CA VAL A 75 25.74 22.05 4.40
C VAL A 75 25.93 23.04 3.24
N GLU A 76 24.92 23.21 2.38
CA GLU A 76 24.99 24.13 1.23
C GLU A 76 24.80 25.61 1.61
N GLY A 77 24.10 25.89 2.71
CA GLY A 77 23.91 27.25 3.24
C GLY A 77 25.06 27.77 4.10
N ARG A 78 26.21 27.09 4.09
CA ARG A 78 27.36 27.33 4.97
C ARG A 78 28.63 27.53 4.15
#